data_AF-A0A1W9M745-F1
#
_entry.id   AF-A0A1W9M745-F1
#
_cell.length_a   1.000
_cell.length_b   1.000
_cell.length_c   1.000
_cell.angle_alpha   90.00
_cell.angle_beta   90.00
_cell.angle_gamma   90.00
#
_symmetry.space_group_name_H-M   'P 1'
#
loop_
_entity.id
_entity.type
_entity.pdbx_description
1 polymer ?
#
loop_
_entity_poly.entity_id
_entity_poly.type
_entity_poly.pdbx_seq_one_letter_code
_entity_poly.pdbx_strand_id
1 'polypeptide(L)'
;LCSWYNHWTSILIEDMFKDHPDILPSVGLVKKVDFFWHDFPFDLKVTYFPNGFMKEKRQKLSLKPELTELKAYARQNQISFDKNATDDAVFKELLTRITEHPSQEAQSFIQNFHQTRRTIIHQTIENPNELIVWFYENQGTRRFDAANRLFVVLIDPNNLEESWKLKRNRDILSNGINEFLNQNRNIDFNQYRINFNWDGTDYQSHAICLFIIRQ
;
A
#
# COMPACT_ATOMS: atom_id res chain seq x y z
N LEU A 1 6.16 13.40 4.56
CA LEU A 1 5.71 13.15 5.95
C LEU A 1 6.94 13.11 6.86
N CYS A 2 6.84 13.65 8.08
CA CYS A 2 7.93 13.62 9.06
C CYS A 2 8.08 12.22 9.70
N SER A 3 9.30 11.81 10.04
CA SER A 3 9.61 10.54 10.72
C SER A 3 8.82 10.37 12.03
N TRP A 4 8.61 11.47 12.76
CA TRP A 4 7.81 11.51 13.99
C TRP A 4 6.37 11.00 13.75
N TYR A 5 5.70 11.49 12.72
CA TYR A 5 4.32 11.09 12.43
C TYR A 5 4.23 9.60 12.09
N ASN A 6 5.16 9.10 11.26
CA ASN A 6 5.20 7.68 10.90
C ASN A 6 5.46 6.79 12.12
N HIS A 7 6.32 7.22 13.04
CA HIS A 7 6.61 6.49 14.26
C HIS A 7 5.37 6.36 15.15
N TRP A 8 4.74 7.47 15.53
CA TRP A 8 3.57 7.45 16.42
C TRP A 8 2.34 6.77 15.81
N THR A 9 2.09 6.98 14.52
CA THR A 9 0.97 6.29 13.85
C THR A 9 1.18 4.79 13.75
N SER A 10 2.43 4.32 13.63
CA SER A 10 2.71 2.88 13.66
C SER A 10 2.45 2.28 15.03
N ILE A 11 2.88 2.96 16.10
CA ILE A 11 2.60 2.55 17.49
C ILE A 11 1.09 2.47 17.73
N LEU A 12 0.34 3.51 17.32
CA LEU A 12 -1.11 3.53 17.51
C LEU A 12 -1.82 2.38 16.78
N ILE A 13 -1.39 2.05 15.56
CA ILE A 13 -1.98 0.94 14.81
C ILE A 13 -1.61 -0.40 15.46
N GLU A 14 -0.36 -0.55 15.92
CA GLU A 14 0.08 -1.73 16.67
C GLU A 14 -0.75 -1.93 17.95
N ASP A 15 -1.00 -0.87 18.71
CA ASP A 15 -1.87 -0.92 19.90
C ASP A 15 -3.30 -1.34 19.53
N MET A 16 -3.85 -0.87 18.40
CA MET A 16 -5.17 -1.32 17.92
C MET A 16 -5.22 -2.81 17.60
N PHE A 17 -4.13 -3.44 17.15
CA PHE A 17 -4.07 -4.90 17.02
C PHE A 17 -4.06 -5.56 18.39
N LYS A 18 -3.27 -5.05 19.33
CA LYS A 18 -3.13 -5.60 20.69
C LYS A 18 -4.41 -5.49 21.53
N ASP A 19 -5.32 -4.58 21.17
CA ASP A 19 -6.65 -4.47 21.79
C ASP A 19 -7.57 -5.65 21.43
N HIS A 20 -7.27 -6.43 20.39
CA HIS A 20 -8.09 -7.58 19.98
C HIS A 20 -7.80 -8.83 20.84
N PRO A 21 -8.82 -9.56 21.33
CA PRO A 21 -8.64 -10.66 22.29
C PRO A 21 -7.81 -11.85 21.78
N ASP A 22 -7.75 -12.06 20.47
CA ASP A 22 -6.98 -13.15 19.85
C ASP A 22 -5.51 -12.77 19.55
N ILE A 23 -5.11 -11.53 19.89
CA ILE A 23 -3.74 -11.03 19.74
C ILE A 23 -3.03 -11.03 21.09
N LEU A 24 -1.89 -11.68 21.15
CA LEU A 24 -1.01 -11.67 22.31
C LEU A 24 0.16 -10.69 22.06
N PRO A 25 0.30 -9.61 22.84
CA PRO A 25 1.43 -8.69 22.71
C PRO A 25 2.75 -9.39 23.07
N SER A 26 3.85 -9.00 22.42
CA SER A 26 5.18 -9.52 22.78
C SER A 26 5.58 -9.09 24.20
N VAL A 27 5.93 -10.04 25.08
CA VAL A 27 6.46 -9.75 26.41
C VAL A 27 7.93 -9.33 26.29
N GLY A 28 8.20 -8.02 26.39
CA GLY A 28 9.53 -7.45 26.20
C GLY A 28 9.91 -7.20 24.73
N LEU A 29 11.11 -6.67 24.48
CA LEU A 29 11.61 -6.38 23.14
C LEU A 29 12.07 -7.68 22.44
N VAL A 30 11.13 -8.47 21.93
CA VAL A 30 11.46 -9.57 21.01
C VAL A 30 11.83 -8.94 19.67
N LYS A 31 13.06 -9.16 19.22
CA LYS A 31 13.56 -8.54 17.99
C LYS A 31 12.68 -8.95 16.79
N LYS A 32 12.08 -7.96 16.12
CA LYS A 32 11.27 -8.12 14.89
C LYS A 32 9.97 -8.92 15.07
N VAL A 33 9.36 -8.84 16.25
CA VAL A 33 8.02 -9.36 16.51
C VAL A 33 7.26 -8.30 17.29
N ASP A 34 6.16 -7.82 16.73
CA ASP A 34 5.31 -6.80 17.35
C ASP A 34 4.19 -7.45 18.17
N PHE A 35 3.65 -8.58 17.67
CA PHE A 35 2.65 -9.38 18.38
C PHE A 35 2.62 -10.84 17.87
N PHE A 36 1.88 -11.67 18.60
CA PHE A 36 1.55 -13.04 18.23
C PHE A 36 0.06 -13.15 17.93
N TRP A 37 -0.30 -13.85 16.87
CA TRP A 37 -1.69 -14.21 16.56
C TRP A 37 -1.79 -15.73 16.50
N HIS A 38 -2.53 -16.35 17.43
CA HIS A 38 -2.56 -17.80 17.65
C HIS A 38 -1.15 -18.44 17.69
N ASP A 39 -0.28 -17.93 18.56
CA ASP A 39 1.12 -18.33 18.75
C ASP A 39 2.06 -18.09 17.55
N PHE A 40 1.56 -17.49 16.47
CA PHE A 40 2.36 -17.17 15.29
C PHE A 40 2.93 -15.75 15.38
N PRO A 41 4.26 -15.56 15.32
CA PRO A 41 4.87 -14.23 15.47
C PRO A 41 4.71 -13.41 14.19
N PHE A 42 4.37 -12.12 14.33
CA PHE A 42 4.29 -11.18 13.22
C PHE A 42 5.00 -9.86 13.52
N ASP A 43 5.69 -9.35 12.49
CA ASP A 43 6.15 -7.96 12.34
C ASP A 43 5.09 -7.17 11.57
N LEU A 44 4.59 -6.10 12.15
CA LEU A 44 3.58 -5.24 11.56
C LEU A 44 4.24 -4.26 10.59
N LYS A 45 3.66 -4.12 9.40
CA LYS A 45 4.12 -3.13 8.41
C LYS A 45 2.94 -2.37 7.84
N VAL A 46 2.80 -1.12 8.28
CA VAL A 46 1.80 -0.19 7.75
C VAL A 46 2.37 0.57 6.55
N THR A 47 1.73 0.43 5.40
CA THR A 47 2.19 0.98 4.12
C THR A 47 1.01 1.47 3.26
N TYR A 48 1.33 1.98 2.08
CA TYR A 48 0.37 2.42 1.06
C TYR A 48 0.50 1.54 -0.18
N PHE A 49 -0.44 1.64 -1.09
CA PHE A 49 -0.31 1.00 -2.40
C PHE A 49 0.96 1.52 -3.12
N PRO A 50 1.95 0.68 -3.44
CA PRO A 50 3.24 1.18 -3.92
C PRO A 50 3.18 1.70 -5.36
N ASN A 51 3.74 2.88 -5.59
CA ASN A 51 3.87 3.45 -6.94
C ASN A 51 4.72 2.55 -7.87
N GLY A 52 5.75 1.89 -7.33
CA GLY A 52 6.58 0.93 -8.08
C GLY A 52 5.78 -0.28 -8.55
N PHE A 53 4.98 -0.86 -7.65
CA PHE A 53 4.08 -1.97 -7.98
C PHE A 53 2.99 -1.54 -9.00
N MET A 54 2.41 -0.36 -8.84
CA MET A 54 1.47 0.20 -9.82
C MET A 54 2.09 0.29 -11.22
N LYS A 55 3.34 0.77 -11.31
CA LYS A 55 4.08 0.84 -12.57
C LYS A 55 4.26 -0.54 -13.21
N GLU A 56 4.64 -1.56 -12.43
CA GLU A 56 4.82 -2.93 -12.92
C GLU A 56 3.49 -3.55 -13.40
N LYS A 57 2.40 -3.38 -12.64
CA LYS A 57 1.07 -3.85 -13.06
C LYS A 57 0.61 -3.19 -14.35
N ARG A 58 0.81 -1.88 -14.50
CA ARG A 58 0.52 -1.16 -15.74
C ARG A 58 1.34 -1.71 -16.91
N GLN A 59 2.63 -1.97 -16.72
CA GLN A 59 3.49 -2.58 -17.75
C GLN A 59 3.00 -3.97 -18.17
N LYS A 60 2.60 -4.82 -17.22
CA LYS A 60 2.01 -6.15 -17.52
C LYS A 60 0.73 -6.04 -18.36
N LEU A 61 -0.04 -4.97 -18.17
CA LEU A 61 -1.25 -4.65 -18.95
C LEU A 61 -0.95 -3.89 -20.25
N SER A 62 0.34 -3.75 -20.65
CA SER A 62 0.77 -2.94 -21.80
C SER A 62 0.35 -1.47 -21.74
N LEU A 63 0.13 -0.95 -20.53
CA LEU A 63 -0.20 0.45 -20.27
C LEU A 63 1.08 1.27 -20.01
N LYS A 64 1.04 2.55 -20.39
CA LYS A 64 2.12 3.50 -20.09
C LYS A 64 2.22 3.74 -18.57
N PRO A 65 3.40 4.04 -18.01
CA PRO A 65 3.51 4.55 -16.64
C PRO A 65 2.63 5.78 -16.43
N GLU A 66 2.10 5.96 -15.21
CA GLU A 66 1.13 7.02 -14.92
C GLU A 66 1.64 8.42 -15.26
N LEU A 67 2.85 8.76 -14.82
CA LEU A 67 3.45 10.05 -15.13
C LEU A 67 3.64 10.28 -16.63
N THR A 68 3.97 9.24 -17.40
CA THR A 68 4.12 9.32 -18.85
C THR A 68 2.78 9.58 -19.53
N GLU A 69 1.72 8.94 -19.06
CA GLU A 69 0.35 9.14 -19.55
C GLU A 69 -0.13 10.57 -19.27
N LEU A 70 0.04 11.08 -18.04
CA LEU A 70 -0.28 12.45 -17.67
C LEU A 70 0.50 13.48 -18.52
N LYS A 71 1.83 13.29 -18.67
CA LYS A 71 2.68 14.15 -19.51
C LYS A 71 2.25 14.13 -20.98
N ALA A 72 1.80 12.99 -21.50
CA ALA A 72 1.32 12.88 -22.87
C ALA A 72 0.01 13.65 -23.08
N TYR A 73 -0.95 13.47 -22.17
CA TYR A 73 -2.21 14.22 -22.20
C TYR A 73 -1.98 15.74 -22.11
N ALA A 74 -1.12 16.17 -21.18
CA ALA A 74 -0.81 17.58 -20.98
C ALA A 74 -0.23 18.23 -22.25
N ARG A 75 0.69 17.54 -22.95
CA ARG A 75 1.27 18.04 -24.21
C ARG A 75 0.24 18.16 -25.33
N GLN A 76 -0.66 17.19 -25.45
CA GLN A 76 -1.72 17.18 -26.47
C GLN A 76 -2.71 18.33 -26.25
N ASN A 77 -3.00 18.66 -25.00
CA ASN A 77 -3.97 19.69 -24.61
C ASN A 77 -3.33 21.03 -24.21
N GLN A 78 -2.05 21.23 -24.53
CA GLN A 78 -1.30 22.47 -24.25
C GLN A 78 -1.29 22.90 -22.77
N ILE A 79 -1.40 21.94 -21.84
CA ILE A 79 -1.29 22.17 -20.39
C ILE A 79 0.18 22.29 -20.02
N SER A 80 0.57 23.45 -19.48
CA SER A 80 1.93 23.68 -18.99
C SER A 80 2.18 22.95 -17.67
N PHE A 81 3.44 22.60 -17.40
CA PHE A 81 3.91 22.02 -16.14
C PHE A 81 5.40 22.34 -15.96
N ASP A 82 5.89 22.35 -14.73
CA ASP A 82 7.30 22.62 -14.46
C ASP A 82 8.19 21.44 -14.90
N LYS A 83 9.05 21.66 -15.89
CA LYS A 83 9.96 20.63 -16.41
C LYS A 83 11.19 20.42 -15.53
N ASN A 84 11.47 21.35 -14.61
CA ASN A 84 12.64 21.32 -13.74
C ASN A 84 12.31 20.76 -12.35
N ALA A 85 11.03 20.59 -12.03
CA ALA A 85 10.58 19.99 -10.79
C ALA A 85 10.85 18.47 -10.75
N THR A 86 10.80 17.91 -9.54
CA THR A 86 10.93 16.46 -9.33
C THR A 86 9.73 15.72 -9.93
N ASP A 87 9.92 14.45 -10.33
CA ASP A 87 8.84 13.67 -10.94
C ASP A 87 7.58 13.58 -10.03
N ASP A 88 7.74 13.53 -8.71
CA ASP A 88 6.62 13.57 -7.75
C ASP A 88 5.88 14.92 -7.74
N ALA A 89 6.62 16.03 -7.82
CA ALA A 89 6.03 17.36 -7.90
C ALA A 89 5.29 17.57 -9.23
N VAL A 90 5.90 17.16 -10.34
CA VAL A 90 5.28 17.22 -11.67
C VAL A 90 4.04 16.33 -11.72
N PHE A 91 4.11 15.14 -11.13
CA PHE A 91 2.97 14.23 -11.06
C PHE A 91 1.77 14.88 -10.38
N LYS A 92 1.99 15.47 -9.19
CA LYS A 92 0.94 16.15 -8.42
C LYS A 92 0.38 17.36 -9.16
N GLU A 93 1.26 18.21 -9.71
CA GLU A 93 0.86 19.39 -10.49
C GLU A 93 -0.03 18.98 -11.67
N LEU A 94 0.39 17.98 -12.45
CA LEU A 94 -0.36 17.51 -13.62
C LEU A 94 -1.70 16.92 -13.22
N LEU A 95 -1.73 16.08 -12.18
CA LEU A 95 -2.97 15.48 -11.71
C LEU A 95 -3.97 16.57 -11.31
N THR A 96 -3.55 17.54 -10.48
CA THR A 96 -4.40 18.67 -10.07
C THR A 96 -4.90 19.49 -11.28
N ARG A 97 -4.01 19.91 -12.17
CA ARG A 97 -4.38 20.75 -13.32
C ARG A 97 -5.36 20.06 -14.26
N ILE A 98 -5.17 18.76 -14.52
CA ILE A 98 -6.07 18.02 -15.41
C ILE A 98 -7.41 17.76 -14.72
N THR A 99 -7.42 17.45 -13.42
CA THR A 99 -8.65 17.28 -12.63
C THR A 99 -9.49 18.55 -12.57
N GLU A 100 -8.86 19.72 -12.45
CA GLU A 100 -9.55 21.02 -12.38
C GLU A 100 -9.89 21.61 -13.76
N HIS A 101 -9.47 20.96 -14.84
CA HIS A 101 -9.69 21.46 -16.19
C HIS A 101 -11.19 21.36 -16.56
N PRO A 102 -11.80 22.42 -17.10
CA PRO A 102 -13.24 22.45 -17.35
C PRO A 102 -13.69 21.61 -18.57
N SER A 103 -12.76 21.16 -19.41
CA SER A 103 -13.11 20.43 -20.63
C SER A 103 -13.60 19.00 -20.38
N GLN A 104 -14.53 18.56 -21.22
CA GLN A 104 -15.15 17.24 -21.10
C GLN A 104 -14.15 16.11 -21.41
N GLU A 105 -13.16 16.40 -22.27
CA GLU A 105 -12.06 15.49 -22.58
C GLU A 105 -11.16 15.25 -21.36
N ALA A 106 -10.89 16.30 -20.56
CA ALA A 106 -10.06 16.18 -19.36
C ALA A 106 -10.76 15.40 -18.26
N GLN A 107 -12.06 15.66 -18.06
CA GLN A 107 -12.90 14.89 -17.14
C GLN A 107 -12.94 13.41 -17.53
N SER A 108 -13.16 13.13 -18.82
CA SER A 108 -13.19 11.75 -19.34
C SER A 108 -11.84 11.05 -19.18
N PHE A 109 -10.74 11.75 -19.46
CA PHE A 109 -9.39 11.23 -19.27
C PHE A 109 -9.11 10.88 -17.80
N ILE A 110 -9.43 11.77 -16.87
CA ILE A 110 -9.22 11.56 -15.43
C ILE A 110 -10.11 10.42 -14.90
N GLN A 111 -11.36 10.33 -15.35
CA GLN A 111 -12.23 9.20 -15.01
C GLN A 111 -11.62 7.87 -15.46
N ASN A 112 -11.14 7.78 -16.71
CA ASN A 112 -10.49 6.58 -17.22
C ASN A 112 -9.18 6.26 -16.49
N PHE A 113 -8.40 7.29 -16.14
CA PHE A 113 -7.17 7.16 -15.35
C PHE A 113 -7.46 6.56 -13.96
N HIS A 114 -8.46 7.08 -13.24
CA HIS A 114 -8.87 6.52 -11.95
C HIS A 114 -9.51 5.14 -12.07
N GLN A 115 -10.28 4.89 -13.13
CA GLN A 115 -10.88 3.57 -13.37
C GLN A 115 -9.80 2.50 -13.57
N THR A 116 -8.74 2.83 -14.30
CA THR A 116 -7.58 1.96 -14.48
C THR A 116 -6.91 1.65 -13.14
N ARG A 117 -6.68 2.69 -12.31
CA ARG A 117 -6.14 2.51 -10.94
C ARG A 117 -7.01 1.58 -10.11
N ARG A 118 -8.33 1.82 -10.07
CA ARG A 118 -9.29 0.99 -9.31
C ARG A 118 -9.26 -0.46 -9.76
N THR A 119 -9.19 -0.70 -11.07
CA THR A 119 -9.14 -2.06 -11.63
C THR A 119 -7.89 -2.79 -11.15
N ILE A 120 -6.71 -2.16 -11.21
CA ILE A 120 -5.46 -2.75 -10.73
C ILE A 120 -5.50 -3.01 -9.23
N ILE A 121 -6.02 -2.06 -8.45
CA ILE A 121 -6.15 -2.19 -7.00
C ILE A 121 -7.09 -3.35 -6.64
N HIS A 122 -8.26 -3.43 -7.28
CA HIS A 122 -9.24 -4.48 -7.05
C HIS A 122 -8.65 -5.86 -7.33
N GLN A 123 -8.03 -6.03 -8.50
CA GLN A 123 -7.34 -7.28 -8.86
C GLN A 123 -6.24 -7.66 -7.85
N THR A 124 -5.56 -6.66 -7.29
CA THR A 124 -4.52 -6.87 -6.27
C THR A 124 -5.13 -7.26 -4.92
N ILE A 125 -6.29 -6.72 -4.55
CA ILE A 125 -7.00 -7.11 -3.32
C ILE A 125 -7.50 -8.54 -3.43
N GLU A 126 -8.05 -8.92 -4.59
CA GLU A 126 -8.51 -10.29 -4.87
C GLU A 126 -7.35 -11.31 -4.85
N ASN A 127 -6.16 -10.90 -5.30
CA ASN A 127 -4.96 -11.75 -5.28
C ASN A 127 -3.71 -10.96 -4.83
N PRO A 128 -3.45 -10.88 -3.51
CA PRO A 128 -2.40 -10.05 -2.94
C PRO A 128 -1.00 -10.64 -3.05
N ASN A 129 -0.85 -11.91 -3.47
CA ASN A 129 0.44 -12.61 -3.43
C ASN A 129 1.56 -11.87 -4.18
N GLU A 130 1.26 -11.33 -5.37
CA GLU A 130 2.25 -10.56 -6.13
C GLU A 130 2.68 -9.28 -5.38
N LEU A 131 1.74 -8.60 -4.70
CA LEU A 131 2.05 -7.39 -3.92
C LEU A 131 2.88 -7.74 -2.68
N ILE A 132 2.53 -8.83 -2.00
CA ILE A 132 3.26 -9.31 -0.83
C ILE A 132 4.70 -9.65 -1.20
N VAL A 133 4.91 -10.44 -2.26
CA VAL A 133 6.26 -10.75 -2.77
C VAL A 133 7.00 -9.45 -3.11
N TRP A 134 6.35 -8.54 -3.85
CA TRP A 134 6.93 -7.25 -4.20
C TRP A 134 7.41 -6.46 -2.98
N PHE A 135 6.66 -6.46 -1.87
CA PHE A 135 7.09 -5.80 -0.63
C PHE A 135 8.38 -6.37 -0.07
N TYR A 136 8.61 -7.68 -0.16
CA TYR A 136 9.85 -8.29 0.33
C TYR A 136 11.03 -8.07 -0.60
N GLU A 137 10.82 -8.20 -1.92
CA GLU A 137 11.88 -8.08 -2.93
C GLU A 137 12.37 -6.62 -3.08
N ASN A 138 11.49 -5.64 -2.86
CA ASN A 138 11.80 -4.22 -2.99
C ASN A 138 12.20 -3.55 -1.66
N GLN A 139 12.64 -4.34 -0.68
CA GLN A 139 13.18 -3.81 0.58
C GLN A 139 14.54 -3.14 0.36
N GLY A 140 14.76 -1.99 1.01
CA GLY A 140 16.08 -1.35 1.02
C GLY A 140 17.10 -2.17 1.81
N THR A 141 18.33 -2.26 1.30
CA THR A 141 19.43 -3.11 1.82
C THR A 141 19.66 -3.02 3.33
N ARG A 142 19.65 -1.81 3.91
CA ARG A 142 19.89 -1.62 5.35
C ARG A 142 18.70 -2.02 6.24
N ARG A 143 17.54 -2.27 5.65
CA ARG A 143 16.28 -2.56 6.33
C ARG A 143 15.72 -3.94 5.95
N PHE A 144 16.48 -4.71 5.18
CA PHE A 144 16.06 -6.03 4.77
C PHE A 144 15.86 -6.94 5.98
N ASP A 145 14.77 -7.67 5.93
CA ASP A 145 14.42 -8.70 6.87
C ASP A 145 13.38 -9.64 6.22
N ALA A 146 13.42 -10.91 6.64
CA ALA A 146 12.57 -11.99 6.16
C ALA A 146 11.64 -12.52 7.28
N ALA A 147 11.36 -11.72 8.32
CA ALA A 147 10.40 -12.09 9.35
C ALA A 147 9.01 -12.30 8.75
N ASN A 148 8.15 -13.00 9.48
CA ASN A 148 6.74 -13.10 9.13
C ASN A 148 6.09 -11.72 9.28
N ARG A 149 5.28 -11.30 8.31
CA ARG A 149 4.72 -9.95 8.31
C ARG A 149 3.22 -9.91 8.12
N LEU A 150 2.59 -9.02 8.88
CA LEU A 150 1.25 -8.55 8.59
C LEU A 150 1.37 -7.16 7.97
N PHE A 151 1.05 -7.05 6.68
CA PHE A 151 0.99 -5.79 5.97
C PHE A 151 -0.38 -5.16 6.15
N VAL A 152 -0.42 -3.90 6.55
CA VAL A 152 -1.62 -3.07 6.51
C VAL A 152 -1.44 -2.06 5.38
N VAL A 153 -2.17 -2.26 4.28
CA VAL A 153 -2.10 -1.42 3.08
C VAL A 153 -3.27 -0.45 3.10
N LEU A 154 -2.97 0.82 3.32
CA LEU A 154 -3.95 1.89 3.35
C LEU A 154 -4.17 2.45 1.95
N ILE A 155 -5.43 2.52 1.51
CA ILE A 155 -5.79 2.88 0.14
C ILE A 155 -6.96 3.87 0.16
N ASP A 156 -6.75 5.07 -0.37
CA ASP A 156 -7.83 5.95 -0.81
C ASP A 156 -8.00 5.81 -2.33
N PRO A 157 -9.01 5.07 -2.81
CA PRO A 157 -9.14 4.75 -4.24
C PRO A 157 -9.52 5.98 -5.09
N ASN A 158 -10.00 7.05 -4.45
CA ASN A 158 -10.27 8.32 -5.12
C ASN A 158 -8.98 9.15 -5.26
N ASN A 159 -8.06 9.03 -4.31
CA ASN A 159 -6.81 9.80 -4.28
C ASN A 159 -5.70 9.03 -3.53
N LEU A 160 -4.93 8.21 -4.25
CA LEU A 160 -3.89 7.36 -3.67
C LEU A 160 -2.82 8.18 -2.93
N GLU A 161 -2.54 9.38 -3.43
CA GLU A 161 -1.57 10.33 -2.93
C GLU A 161 -1.95 10.85 -1.54
N GLU A 162 -3.24 10.76 -1.19
CA GLU A 162 -3.82 11.14 0.10
C GLU A 162 -4.13 9.95 1.01
N SER A 163 -3.78 8.71 0.60
CA SER A 163 -3.96 7.50 1.43
C SER A 163 -3.28 7.61 2.79
N TRP A 164 -2.24 8.45 2.92
CA TRP A 164 -1.59 8.72 4.20
C TRP A 164 -2.53 9.30 5.25
N LYS A 165 -3.59 10.00 4.86
CA LYS A 165 -4.61 10.53 5.77
C LYS A 165 -5.37 9.42 6.49
N LEU A 166 -5.43 8.19 5.94
CA LEU A 166 -6.08 7.06 6.61
C LEU A 166 -5.37 6.65 7.91
N LYS A 167 -4.05 6.91 8.04
CA LYS A 167 -3.29 6.62 9.28
C LYS A 167 -3.83 7.34 10.51
N ARG A 168 -4.56 8.44 10.35
CA ARG A 168 -5.15 9.20 11.46
C ARG A 168 -6.61 8.85 11.73
N ASN A 169 -7.24 8.03 10.87
CA ASN A 169 -8.64 7.67 11.02
C ASN A 169 -8.75 6.43 11.90
N ARG A 170 -8.83 6.66 13.22
CA ARG A 170 -8.88 5.58 14.21
C ARG A 170 -10.05 4.65 13.96
N ASP A 171 -11.24 5.17 13.67
CA ASP A 171 -12.45 4.35 13.54
C ASP A 171 -12.36 3.39 12.34
N ILE A 172 -11.90 3.88 11.18
CA ILE A 172 -11.70 3.03 10.00
C ILE A 172 -10.64 1.96 10.28
N LEU A 173 -9.54 2.32 10.94
CA LEU A 173 -8.47 1.39 11.25
C LEU A 173 -8.91 0.33 12.26
N SER A 174 -9.48 0.73 13.40
CA SER A 174 -9.91 -0.20 14.43
C SER A 174 -11.01 -1.12 13.94
N ASN A 175 -11.98 -0.60 13.18
CA ASN A 175 -13.04 -1.44 12.64
C ASN A 175 -12.50 -2.43 11.62
N GLY A 176 -11.66 -1.98 10.67
CA GLY A 176 -11.08 -2.87 9.66
C GLY A 176 -10.14 -3.93 10.24
N ILE A 177 -9.34 -3.58 11.26
CA ILE A 177 -8.48 -4.53 11.97
C ILE A 177 -9.33 -5.57 12.71
N ASN A 178 -10.31 -5.13 13.50
CA ASN A 178 -11.18 -6.03 14.26
C ASN A 178 -11.99 -6.93 13.33
N GLU A 179 -12.57 -6.39 12.25
CA GLU A 179 -13.32 -7.17 11.27
C GLU A 179 -12.41 -8.24 10.62
N PHE A 180 -11.22 -7.85 10.18
CA PHE A 180 -10.26 -8.77 9.58
C PHE A 180 -9.87 -9.90 10.53
N LEU A 181 -9.50 -9.59 11.77
CA LEU A 181 -9.12 -10.60 12.77
C LEU A 181 -10.29 -11.52 13.11
N ASN A 182 -11.50 -10.97 13.27
CA ASN A 182 -12.70 -11.75 13.58
C ASN A 182 -13.11 -12.70 12.44
N GLN A 183 -13.00 -12.27 11.19
CA GLN A 183 -13.28 -13.12 10.02
C GLN A 183 -12.27 -14.26 9.87
N ASN A 184 -11.06 -14.08 10.41
CA ASN A 184 -9.94 -15.01 10.26
C ASN A 184 -9.55 -15.71 11.58
N ARG A 185 -10.49 -15.89 12.52
CA ARG A 185 -10.24 -16.56 13.82
C ARG A 185 -9.71 -17.98 13.72
N ASN A 186 -10.02 -18.69 12.65
CA ASN A 186 -9.58 -20.07 12.41
C ASN A 186 -8.57 -20.12 11.26
N ILE A 187 -7.74 -19.09 11.12
CA ILE A 187 -6.75 -18.97 10.05
C ILE A 187 -5.71 -20.10 10.13
N ASP A 188 -5.41 -20.69 8.97
CA ASP A 188 -4.29 -21.62 8.81
C ASP A 188 -3.11 -20.87 8.17
N PHE A 189 -2.16 -20.47 9.02
CA PHE A 189 -1.02 -19.68 8.57
C PHE A 189 -0.16 -20.38 7.51
N ASN A 190 -0.18 -21.71 7.42
CA ASN A 190 0.59 -22.43 6.40
C ASN A 190 0.16 -22.09 4.97
N GLN A 191 -1.08 -21.61 4.79
CA GLN A 191 -1.61 -21.17 3.50
C GLN A 191 -1.04 -19.81 3.06
N TYR A 192 -0.46 -19.04 3.99
CA TYR A 192 0.10 -17.71 3.77
C TYR A 192 1.62 -17.74 3.60
N ARG A 193 2.18 -18.92 3.30
CA ARG A 193 3.59 -19.08 3.02
C ARG A 193 3.93 -18.51 1.64
N ILE A 194 4.91 -17.63 1.61
CA ILE A 194 5.42 -16.98 0.40
C ILE A 194 6.89 -17.36 0.17
N ASN A 195 7.28 -17.39 -1.10
CA ASN A 195 8.67 -17.45 -1.51
C ASN A 195 9.00 -16.17 -2.27
N PHE A 196 10.17 -15.58 -2.02
CA PHE A 196 10.61 -14.36 -2.68
C PHE A 196 12.13 -14.35 -2.82
N ASN A 197 12.64 -13.62 -3.82
CA ASN A 197 14.06 -13.46 -4.04
C ASN A 197 14.52 -12.07 -3.59
N TRP A 198 15.54 -12.03 -2.73
CA TRP A 198 16.15 -10.76 -2.34
C TRP A 198 17.67 -10.84 -2.53
N ASP A 199 18.19 -9.95 -3.37
CA ASP A 199 19.62 -9.86 -3.72
C ASP A 199 20.23 -11.20 -4.18
N GLY A 200 19.48 -11.93 -5.03
CA GLY A 200 19.91 -13.22 -5.59
C GLY A 200 19.79 -14.40 -4.63
N THR A 201 19.26 -14.20 -3.42
CA THR A 201 19.01 -15.25 -2.43
C THR A 201 17.52 -15.51 -2.28
N ASP A 202 17.11 -16.77 -2.31
CA ASP A 202 15.72 -17.17 -2.10
C ASP A 202 15.40 -17.26 -0.60
N TYR A 203 14.25 -16.69 -0.22
CA TYR A 203 13.75 -16.69 1.14
C TYR A 203 12.32 -17.22 1.18
N GLN A 204 11.93 -17.69 2.36
CA GLN A 204 10.57 -18.11 2.67
C GLN A 204 10.11 -17.42 3.95
N SER A 205 8.88 -16.95 3.95
CA SER A 205 8.23 -16.31 5.11
C SER A 205 6.73 -16.57 5.07
N HIS A 206 6.02 -16.24 6.15
CA HIS A 206 4.57 -16.19 6.17
C HIS A 206 4.11 -14.75 6.20
N ALA A 207 3.21 -14.40 5.29
CA ALA A 207 2.82 -13.02 5.10
C ALA A 207 1.34 -12.87 4.80
N ILE A 208 0.73 -11.92 5.51
CA ILE A 208 -0.69 -11.60 5.42
C ILE A 208 -0.82 -10.14 4.99
N CYS A 209 -1.83 -9.83 4.20
CA CYS A 209 -2.11 -8.47 3.76
C CYS A 209 -3.55 -8.08 4.11
N LEU A 210 -3.69 -7.08 4.97
CA LEU A 210 -4.94 -6.40 5.29
C LEU A 210 -5.02 -5.11 4.47
N PHE A 211 -6.08 -4.95 3.67
CA PHE A 211 -6.36 -3.72 2.95
C PHE A 211 -7.38 -2.88 3.72
N ILE A 212 -7.02 -1.64 4.04
CA ILE A 212 -7.94 -0.66 4.62
C ILE A 212 -8.27 0.38 3.55
N ILE A 213 -9.50 0.35 3.08
CA ILE A 213 -9.96 1.14 1.94
C ILE A 213 -10.86 2.26 2.44
N ARG A 214 -10.62 3.48 1.98
CA ARG A 214 -11.54 4.60 2.20
C ARG A 214 -12.82 4.38 1.38
N GLN A 215 -13.96 4.36 2.07
CA GLN A 215 -15.29 4.41 1.45
C GLN A 215 -15.57 5.79 0.84
#